data_AF-A0A1Q6RVW4-F1
#
_entry.id   AF-A0A1Q6RVW4-F1
#
_cell.length_a   1.000
_cell.length_b   1.000
_cell.length_c   1.000
_cell.angle_alpha   90.00
_cell.angle_beta   90.00
_cell.angle_gamma   90.00
#
_symmetry.space_group_name_H-M   'P 1'
#
loop_
_entity.id
_entity.type
_entity.pdbx_description
1 polymer ?
#
loop_
_entity_poly.entity_id
_entity_poly.type
_entity_poly.pdbx_seq_one_letter_code
_entity_poly.pdbx_strand_id
1 'polypeptide(L)'
;MIKDLDQWDLDQWDLIEEMVCLDVAIGERYLGNDSSYLENDSLYPEVDALFQSDITMIVDMLLQSDIAYSLFLAENIDERKSEIEDILRGSSKYAEIKEIVSVDDAYKEATIRKDFVAALKAVKKGYDLSSDLRYSLSDDDLMQLAKLHKANRFRKKIEELLKDCTCHEECDLMSSGDYSKWL
;
A
#
# COMPACT_ATOMS: atom_id res chain seq x y z
N MET A 1 -2.65 38.03 -18.57
CA MET A 1 -3.62 37.69 -17.51
C MET A 1 -3.11 36.41 -16.89
N ILE A 2 -2.22 36.58 -15.92
CA ILE A 2 -1.64 35.49 -15.13
C ILE A 2 -2.84 34.95 -14.33
N LYS A 3 -3.17 33.68 -14.49
CA LYS A 3 -4.19 33.05 -13.64
C LYS A 3 -3.57 32.99 -12.24
N ASP A 4 -4.17 33.75 -11.33
CA ASP A 4 -3.78 33.76 -9.93
C ASP A 4 -3.75 32.32 -9.39
N LEU A 5 -2.63 31.97 -8.75
CA LEU A 5 -2.34 30.70 -8.08
C LEU A 5 -3.12 30.54 -6.75
N ASP A 6 -4.19 31.32 -6.54
CA ASP A 6 -4.59 31.76 -5.19
C ASP A 6 -6.03 31.35 -4.80
N GLN A 7 -6.52 30.22 -5.30
CA GLN A 7 -7.77 29.67 -4.78
C GLN A 7 -7.72 28.15 -4.74
N TRP A 8 -6.90 27.65 -3.83
CA TRP A 8 -7.10 26.30 -3.30
C TRP A 8 -8.44 26.27 -2.56
N ASP A 9 -9.22 25.21 -2.79
CA ASP A 9 -10.45 24.98 -2.04
C ASP A 9 -10.08 24.63 -0.59
N LEU A 10 -10.45 25.49 0.37
CA LEU A 10 -10.13 25.31 1.79
C LEU A 10 -10.57 23.92 2.29
N ASP A 11 -11.69 23.41 1.77
CA ASP A 11 -12.22 22.10 2.15
C ASP A 11 -11.31 20.94 1.71
N GLN A 12 -10.57 21.10 0.60
CA GLN A 12 -9.63 20.09 0.09
C GLN A 12 -8.32 20.11 0.86
N TRP A 13 -7.85 21.29 1.31
CA TRP A 13 -6.69 21.37 2.21
C TRP A 13 -6.97 20.73 3.56
N ASP A 14 -8.12 21.03 4.17
CA ASP A 14 -8.52 20.42 5.44
C ASP A 14 -8.57 18.89 5.34
N LEU A 15 -9.04 18.35 4.21
CA LEU A 15 -9.05 16.91 3.96
C LEU A 15 -7.64 16.32 3.88
N ILE A 16 -6.72 16.99 3.16
CA ILE A 16 -5.33 16.55 3.05
C ILE A 16 -4.65 16.58 4.42
N GLU A 17 -4.82 17.65 5.20
CA GLU A 17 -4.26 17.77 6.55
C GLU A 17 -4.77 16.64 7.46
N GLU A 18 -6.07 16.35 7.44
CA GLU A 18 -6.66 15.25 8.21
C GLU A 18 -6.08 13.89 7.79
N MET A 19 -5.90 13.63 6.49
CA MET A 19 -5.30 12.38 6.02
C MET A 19 -3.83 12.25 6.45
N VAL A 20 -3.04 13.34 6.42
CA VAL A 20 -1.66 13.37 6.92
C VAL A 20 -1.63 13.10 8.42
N CYS A 21 -2.54 13.70 9.21
CA CYS A 21 -2.62 13.44 10.64
C CYS A 21 -2.94 11.96 10.95
N LEU A 22 -3.81 11.33 10.15
CA LEU A 22 -4.15 9.92 10.29
C LEU A 22 -2.98 9.00 9.93
N ASP A 23 -2.27 9.31 8.84
CA ASP A 23 -1.07 8.60 8.40
C ASP A 23 -0.03 8.57 9.53
N VAL A 24 0.28 9.75 10.08
CA VAL A 24 1.19 9.89 11.23
C VAL A 24 0.69 9.11 12.44
N ALA A 25 -0.59 9.22 12.79
CA ALA A 25 -1.16 8.53 13.94
C ALA A 25 -1.08 6.99 13.82
N ILE A 26 -1.27 6.46 12.62
CA ILE A 26 -1.15 5.02 12.33
C ILE A 26 0.32 4.60 12.34
N GLY A 27 1.19 5.39 11.70
CA GLY A 27 2.64 5.16 11.64
C GLY A 27 3.27 5.12 13.04
N GLU A 28 3.05 6.16 13.85
CA GLU A 28 3.57 6.24 15.22
C GLU A 28 3.08 5.07 16.09
N ARG A 29 1.80 4.70 15.95
CA ARG A 29 1.18 3.68 16.80
C ARG A 29 1.62 2.27 16.43
N TYR A 30 1.84 1.98 15.15
CA TYR A 30 1.96 0.60 14.67
C TYR A 30 3.22 0.28 13.88
N LEU A 31 3.87 1.26 13.28
CA LEU A 31 5.00 1.06 12.37
C LEU A 31 6.34 1.44 13.01
N GLY A 32 6.32 2.18 14.12
CA GLY A 32 7.52 2.71 14.77
C GLY A 32 8.05 3.95 14.04
N ASN A 33 8.98 4.67 14.67
CA ASN A 33 9.46 6.03 14.32
C ASN A 33 10.14 6.21 12.93
N ASP A 34 9.86 5.39 11.92
CA ASP A 34 10.31 5.62 10.54
C ASP A 34 9.33 6.48 9.71
N SER A 35 8.35 7.15 10.33
CA SER A 35 7.63 8.27 9.71
C SER A 35 8.54 9.51 9.60
N SER A 36 9.66 9.37 8.89
CA SER A 36 10.67 10.41 8.67
C SER A 36 10.23 11.51 7.69
N TYR A 37 8.99 11.51 7.23
CA TYR A 37 8.47 12.58 6.36
C TYR A 37 8.29 13.91 7.08
N LEU A 38 8.21 13.92 8.42
CA LEU A 38 8.02 15.14 9.22
C LEU A 38 9.30 15.71 9.84
N GLU A 39 10.43 15.00 9.85
CA GLU A 39 11.69 15.56 10.38
C GLU A 39 12.39 16.52 9.41
N ASN A 40 11.95 16.56 8.15
CA ASN A 40 12.33 17.62 7.24
C ASN A 40 11.23 18.70 7.20
N ASP A 41 11.47 19.79 7.94
CA ASP A 41 10.94 21.15 7.68
C ASP A 41 11.19 21.63 6.22
N SER A 42 11.71 20.76 5.35
CA SER A 42 12.16 20.99 3.98
C SER A 42 11.44 20.12 2.94
N LEU A 43 10.34 19.40 3.26
CA LEU A 43 9.49 18.81 2.21
C LEU A 43 8.53 19.83 1.58
N TYR A 44 8.48 21.07 2.11
CA TYR A 44 7.64 22.18 1.64
C TYR A 44 8.34 23.33 0.86
N PRO A 45 9.45 23.13 0.11
CA PRO A 45 9.81 24.03 -0.99
C PRO A 45 9.36 23.54 -2.36
N GLU A 46 9.05 22.24 -2.52
CA GLU A 46 8.75 21.62 -3.82
C GLU A 46 7.25 21.34 -4.03
N VAL A 47 6.45 21.43 -2.96
CA VAL A 47 4.97 21.40 -3.01
C VAL A 47 4.41 22.61 -3.77
N ASP A 48 5.16 23.72 -3.84
CA ASP A 48 4.82 24.90 -4.65
C ASP A 48 4.65 24.59 -6.16
N ALA A 49 5.08 23.42 -6.63
CA ALA A 49 4.99 23.00 -8.03
C ALA A 49 4.07 21.79 -8.30
N LEU A 50 3.58 21.09 -7.27
CA LEU A 50 2.69 19.94 -7.44
C LEU A 50 1.24 20.41 -7.59
N PHE A 51 0.55 19.92 -8.63
CA PHE A 51 -0.87 20.19 -8.78
C PHE A 51 -1.64 19.51 -7.65
N GLN A 52 -2.75 20.11 -7.22
CA GLN A 52 -3.59 19.61 -6.13
C GLN A 52 -3.97 18.12 -6.25
N SER A 53 -4.16 17.63 -7.48
CA SER A 53 -4.41 16.22 -7.78
C SER A 53 -3.26 15.29 -7.36
N ASP A 54 -2.03 15.77 -7.49
CA ASP A 54 -0.83 14.96 -7.25
C ASP A 54 -0.58 14.82 -5.75
N ILE A 55 -0.86 15.86 -4.96
CA ILE A 55 -0.75 15.84 -3.49
C ILE A 55 -1.81 14.90 -2.90
N THR A 56 -3.07 15.02 -3.31
CA THR A 56 -4.12 14.12 -2.83
C THR A 56 -3.81 12.66 -3.17
N MET A 57 -3.30 12.41 -4.38
CA MET A 57 -2.86 11.06 -4.78
C MET A 57 -1.70 10.55 -3.92
N ILE A 58 -0.69 11.38 -3.64
CA ILE A 58 0.45 10.96 -2.81
C ILE A 58 -0.01 10.62 -1.38
N VAL A 59 -0.86 11.48 -0.79
CA VAL A 59 -1.33 11.29 0.59
C VAL A 59 -2.28 10.10 0.71
N ASP A 60 -3.14 9.84 -0.30
CA ASP A 60 -3.93 8.61 -0.34
C ASP A 60 -3.06 7.35 -0.41
N MET A 61 -2.00 7.40 -1.22
CA MET A 61 -1.14 6.25 -1.44
C MET A 61 -0.36 5.91 -0.18
N LEU A 62 0.12 6.92 0.55
CA LEU A 62 0.83 6.76 1.81
C LEU A 62 -0.09 6.17 2.88
N LEU A 63 -1.22 6.83 3.18
CA LEU A 63 -2.15 6.39 4.22
C LEU A 63 -2.68 4.96 3.96
N GLN A 64 -3.04 4.65 2.71
CA GLN A 64 -3.50 3.32 2.33
C GLN A 64 -2.39 2.26 2.54
N SER A 65 -1.14 2.60 2.23
CA SER A 65 0.00 1.69 2.39
C SER A 65 0.33 1.46 3.86
N ASP A 66 0.25 2.50 4.70
CA ASP A 66 0.49 2.40 6.14
C ASP A 66 -0.59 1.57 6.84
N ILE A 67 -1.85 1.71 6.44
CA ILE A 67 -2.94 0.83 6.91
C ILE A 67 -2.66 -0.62 6.53
N ALA A 68 -2.33 -0.88 5.27
CA ALA A 68 -2.02 -2.23 4.77
C ALA A 68 -0.84 -2.85 5.51
N TYR A 69 0.24 -2.09 5.70
CA TYR A 69 1.43 -2.58 6.37
C TYR A 69 1.20 -2.80 7.87
N SER A 70 0.44 -1.90 8.53
CA SER A 70 0.02 -2.08 9.92
C SER A 70 -0.78 -3.38 10.10
N LEU A 71 -1.74 -3.66 9.20
CA LEU A 71 -2.49 -4.92 9.20
C LEU A 71 -1.59 -6.13 8.94
N PHE A 72 -0.63 -6.01 8.03
CA PHE A 72 0.35 -7.05 7.74
C PHE A 72 1.22 -7.38 8.97
N LEU A 73 1.60 -6.39 9.78
CA LEU A 73 2.40 -6.60 10.99
C LEU A 73 1.60 -7.12 12.19
N ALA A 74 0.28 -6.98 12.19
CA ALA A 74 -0.55 -7.34 13.34
C ALA A 74 -0.55 -8.85 13.65
N GLU A 75 -0.43 -9.22 14.93
CA GLU A 75 -0.64 -10.60 15.37
C GLU A 75 -2.12 -11.02 15.18
N ASN A 76 -3.03 -10.11 15.49
CA ASN A 76 -4.47 -10.26 15.29
C ASN A 76 -4.96 -9.20 14.30
N ILE A 77 -5.16 -9.61 13.04
CA ILE A 77 -5.52 -8.69 11.95
C ILE A 77 -6.94 -8.10 12.13
N ASP A 78 -7.89 -8.84 12.68
CA ASP A 78 -9.27 -8.37 12.88
C ASP A 78 -9.35 -7.32 13.98
N GLU A 79 -8.59 -7.51 15.05
CA GLU A 79 -8.42 -6.52 16.11
C GLU A 79 -7.76 -5.26 15.57
N ARG A 80 -6.63 -5.39 14.85
CA ARG A 80 -5.95 -4.24 14.24
C ARG A 80 -6.86 -3.49 13.27
N LYS A 81 -7.64 -4.21 12.46
CA LYS A 81 -8.62 -3.63 11.55
C LYS A 81 -9.63 -2.75 12.31
N SER A 82 -10.19 -3.29 13.39
CA SER A 82 -11.13 -2.56 14.23
C SER A 82 -10.51 -1.30 14.84
N GLU A 83 -9.27 -1.40 15.34
CA GLU A 83 -8.56 -0.24 15.88
C GLU A 83 -8.29 0.84 14.83
N ILE A 84 -7.90 0.47 13.61
CA ILE A 84 -7.69 1.40 12.50
C ILE A 84 -9.01 2.06 12.10
N GLU A 85 -10.09 1.28 11.98
CA GLU A 85 -11.42 1.84 11.70
C GLU A 85 -11.85 2.86 12.76
N ASP A 86 -11.56 2.60 14.04
CA ASP A 86 -11.84 3.55 15.13
C ASP A 86 -10.99 4.82 15.04
N ILE A 87 -9.71 4.72 14.65
CA ILE A 87 -8.84 5.88 14.40
C ILE A 87 -9.41 6.74 13.27
N LEU A 88 -9.77 6.13 12.13
CA LEU A 88 -10.34 6.85 10.99
C LEU A 88 -11.66 7.54 11.35
N ARG A 89 -12.54 6.87 12.11
CA ARG A 89 -13.82 7.42 12.59
C ARG A 89 -13.65 8.62 13.54
N GLY A 90 -12.47 8.78 14.12
CA GLY A 90 -12.14 9.93 14.96
C GLY A 90 -11.91 11.22 14.16
N SER A 91 -11.66 11.14 12.85
CA SER A 91 -11.44 12.31 11.99
C SER A 91 -12.74 13.09 11.74
N SER A 92 -12.61 14.42 11.66
CA SER A 92 -13.72 15.29 11.30
C SER A 92 -14.19 15.12 9.84
N LYS A 93 -13.33 14.55 8.98
CA LYS A 93 -13.56 14.31 7.54
C LYS A 93 -13.74 12.83 7.20
N TYR A 94 -14.14 12.01 8.18
CA TYR A 94 -14.27 10.55 7.99
C TYR A 94 -15.15 10.16 6.79
N ALA A 95 -16.21 10.92 6.51
CA ALA A 95 -17.15 10.59 5.42
C ALA A 95 -16.50 10.71 4.04
N GLU A 96 -15.55 11.62 3.87
CA GLU A 96 -14.76 11.86 2.67
C GLU A 96 -13.58 10.89 2.61
N ILE A 97 -12.88 10.69 3.73
CA ILE A 97 -11.70 9.81 3.81
C ILE A 97 -12.04 8.38 3.44
N LYS A 98 -13.18 7.85 3.91
CA LYS A 98 -13.59 6.47 3.60
C LYS A 98 -13.92 6.22 2.13
N GLU A 99 -14.15 7.27 1.33
CA GLU A 99 -14.37 7.16 -0.11
C GLU A 99 -13.04 7.12 -0.88
N ILE A 100 -11.93 7.50 -0.22
CA ILE A 100 -10.58 7.54 -0.78
C ILE A 100 -9.77 6.33 -0.30
N VAL A 101 -9.85 6.01 0.99
CA VAL A 101 -9.08 4.97 1.67
C VAL A 101 -9.99 3.82 2.07
N SER A 102 -9.60 2.61 1.68
CA SER A 102 -10.36 1.39 1.91
C SER A 102 -9.62 0.46 2.85
N VAL A 103 -10.07 0.42 4.12
CA VAL A 103 -9.55 -0.53 5.13
C VAL A 103 -9.81 -1.98 4.72
N ASP A 104 -10.93 -2.24 4.06
CA ASP A 104 -11.26 -3.59 3.56
C ASP A 104 -10.30 -4.05 2.47
N ASP A 105 -9.88 -3.15 1.57
CA ASP A 105 -8.91 -3.50 0.54
C ASP A 105 -7.51 -3.67 1.14
N ALA A 106 -7.11 -2.80 2.08
CA ALA A 106 -5.88 -2.97 2.85
C ALA A 106 -5.85 -4.29 3.62
N TYR A 107 -7.00 -4.73 4.17
CA TYR A 107 -7.14 -5.99 4.87
C TYR A 107 -6.91 -7.19 3.93
N LYS A 108 -7.49 -7.16 2.72
CA LYS A 108 -7.26 -8.22 1.71
C LYS A 108 -5.78 -8.27 1.32
N GLU A 109 -5.21 -7.11 1.00
CA GLU A 109 -3.79 -6.91 0.68
C GLU A 109 -2.89 -7.54 1.76
N ALA A 110 -3.10 -7.17 3.02
CA ALA A 110 -2.34 -7.69 4.16
C ALA A 110 -2.51 -9.21 4.34
N THR A 111 -3.73 -9.71 4.16
CA THR A 111 -4.03 -11.16 4.27
C THR A 111 -3.31 -11.97 3.20
N ILE A 112 -3.25 -11.46 1.95
CA ILE A 112 -2.51 -12.11 0.86
C ILE A 112 -1.02 -12.17 1.20
N ARG A 113 -0.44 -11.05 1.64
CA ARG A 113 1.00 -10.97 1.98
C ARG A 113 1.41 -11.81 3.18
N LYS A 114 0.49 -12.00 4.15
CA LYS A 114 0.70 -12.90 5.29
C LYS A 114 0.73 -14.38 4.88
N ASP A 115 -0.04 -14.79 3.87
CA ASP A 115 -0.08 -16.19 3.42
C ASP A 115 -0.36 -16.32 1.91
N PHE A 116 0.70 -16.14 1.12
CA PHE A 116 0.65 -16.36 -0.33
C PHE A 116 0.22 -17.79 -0.71
N VAL A 117 0.45 -18.79 0.15
CA VAL A 117 0.01 -20.17 -0.14
C VAL A 117 -1.51 -20.27 -0.11
N ALA A 118 -2.14 -19.72 0.92
CA ALA A 118 -3.60 -19.69 1.03
C ALA A 118 -4.21 -18.86 -0.11
N ALA A 119 -3.66 -17.66 -0.37
CA ALA A 119 -4.14 -16.78 -1.43
C ALA A 119 -4.06 -17.44 -2.81
N LEU A 120 -2.89 -18.00 -3.18
CA LEU A 120 -2.69 -18.66 -4.47
C LEU A 120 -3.56 -19.93 -4.62
N LYS A 121 -3.95 -20.60 -3.53
CA LYS A 121 -4.91 -21.71 -3.57
C LYS A 121 -6.33 -21.24 -3.86
N ALA A 122 -6.74 -20.10 -3.29
CA ALA A 122 -8.10 -19.59 -3.37
C ALA A 122 -8.47 -19.09 -4.78
N VAL A 123 -7.51 -18.58 -5.54
CA VAL A 123 -7.75 -18.04 -6.88
C VAL A 123 -7.65 -19.08 -7.98
N LYS A 124 -8.23 -18.81 -9.15
CA LYS A 124 -8.12 -19.70 -10.32
C LYS A 124 -6.83 -19.42 -11.07
N LYS A 125 -6.48 -18.15 -11.25
CA LYS A 125 -5.29 -17.66 -11.95
C LYS A 125 -4.50 -16.73 -11.04
N GLY A 126 -3.20 -16.65 -11.27
CA GLY A 126 -2.32 -15.84 -10.42
C GLY A 126 -2.65 -14.37 -10.42
N TYR A 127 -2.92 -13.83 -11.62
CA TYR A 127 -3.28 -12.42 -11.79
C TYR A 127 -4.60 -12.03 -11.13
N ASP A 128 -5.42 -13.00 -10.69
CA ASP A 128 -6.65 -12.68 -9.93
C ASP A 128 -6.32 -12.02 -8.58
N LEU A 129 -5.05 -12.05 -8.13
CA LEU A 129 -4.56 -11.36 -6.92
C LEU A 129 -4.01 -9.96 -7.20
N SER A 130 -3.75 -9.57 -8.45
CA SER A 130 -2.95 -8.37 -8.74
C SER A 130 -3.61 -7.08 -8.28
N SER A 131 -4.92 -6.93 -8.47
CA SER A 131 -5.65 -5.73 -8.04
C SER A 131 -5.66 -5.60 -6.52
N ASP A 132 -5.83 -6.72 -5.82
CA ASP A 132 -5.79 -6.76 -4.35
C ASP A 132 -4.38 -6.53 -3.80
N LEU A 133 -3.35 -6.68 -4.63
CA LEU A 133 -1.96 -6.33 -4.33
C LEU A 133 -1.55 -4.97 -4.93
N ARG A 134 -2.52 -4.22 -5.49
CA ARG A 134 -2.32 -2.92 -6.14
C ARG A 134 -1.25 -2.94 -7.25
N TYR A 135 -1.13 -4.08 -7.93
CA TYR A 135 -0.16 -4.33 -9.00
C TYR A 135 1.30 -4.11 -8.57
N SER A 136 1.59 -4.22 -7.28
CA SER A 136 2.92 -3.98 -6.71
C SER A 136 3.35 -5.15 -5.82
N LEU A 137 4.63 -5.48 -5.85
CA LEU A 137 5.26 -6.52 -5.04
C LEU A 137 6.55 -5.98 -4.43
N SER A 138 6.70 -6.14 -3.12
CA SER A 138 7.94 -5.81 -2.41
C SER A 138 9.02 -6.87 -2.62
N ASP A 139 10.27 -6.56 -2.26
CA ASP A 139 11.36 -7.54 -2.28
C ASP A 139 11.06 -8.76 -1.38
N ASP A 140 10.38 -8.54 -0.25
CA ASP A 140 9.94 -9.61 0.65
C ASP A 140 8.86 -10.50 0.00
N ASP A 141 7.91 -9.89 -0.71
CA ASP A 141 6.91 -10.63 -1.49
C ASP A 141 7.61 -11.50 -2.54
N LEU A 142 8.54 -10.92 -3.31
CA LEU A 142 9.31 -11.62 -4.33
C LEU A 142 10.14 -12.76 -3.73
N MET A 143 10.75 -12.56 -2.57
CA MET A 143 11.48 -13.60 -1.86
C MET A 143 10.55 -14.75 -1.45
N GLN A 144 9.36 -14.47 -0.92
CA GLN A 144 8.39 -15.50 -0.54
C GLN A 144 7.89 -16.28 -1.77
N LEU A 145 7.55 -15.57 -2.85
CA LEU A 145 7.12 -16.16 -4.12
C LEU A 145 8.24 -17.02 -4.74
N ALA A 146 9.50 -16.56 -4.71
CA ALA A 146 10.67 -17.31 -5.17
C ALA A 146 10.84 -18.63 -4.41
N LYS A 147 10.66 -18.63 -3.07
CA LYS A 147 10.71 -19.87 -2.24
C LYS A 147 9.66 -20.88 -2.68
N LEU A 148 8.41 -20.42 -2.91
CA LEU A 148 7.32 -21.27 -3.38
C LEU A 148 7.58 -21.81 -4.79
N HIS A 149 8.03 -20.93 -5.69
CA HIS A 149 8.32 -21.27 -7.07
C HIS A 149 9.44 -22.31 -7.16
N LYS A 150 10.56 -22.13 -6.44
CA LYS A 150 11.69 -23.08 -6.36
C LYS A 150 11.28 -24.43 -5.78
N ALA A 151 10.32 -24.45 -4.86
CA ALA A 151 9.72 -25.68 -4.33
C ALA A 151 8.70 -26.34 -5.30
N ASN A 152 8.61 -25.87 -6.54
CA ASN A 152 7.67 -26.33 -7.56
C ASN A 152 6.19 -26.17 -7.16
N ARG A 153 5.87 -25.15 -6.37
CA ARG A 153 4.50 -24.85 -5.91
C ARG A 153 3.96 -23.61 -6.62
N PHE A 154 2.75 -23.72 -7.14
CA PHE A 154 2.00 -22.63 -7.80
C PHE A 154 2.73 -21.92 -8.95
N ARG A 155 3.77 -22.54 -9.54
CA ARG A 155 4.66 -21.89 -10.53
C ARG A 155 3.94 -21.03 -11.56
N LYS A 156 3.00 -21.61 -12.29
CA LYS A 156 2.23 -20.90 -13.31
C LYS A 156 1.45 -19.70 -12.76
N LYS A 157 0.85 -19.83 -11.57
CA LYS A 157 0.13 -18.71 -10.94
C LYS A 157 1.11 -17.62 -10.49
N ILE A 158 2.27 -17.99 -9.97
CA ILE A 158 3.29 -17.02 -9.60
C ILE A 158 3.77 -16.26 -10.84
N GLU A 159 4.07 -16.95 -11.94
CA GLU A 159 4.46 -16.32 -13.21
C GLU A 159 3.35 -15.42 -13.80
N GLU A 160 2.08 -15.83 -13.69
CA GLU A 160 0.93 -15.00 -14.09
C GLU A 160 0.82 -13.73 -13.26
N LEU A 161 0.97 -13.84 -11.93
CA LEU A 161 0.93 -12.70 -11.01
C LEU A 161 2.08 -11.72 -11.26
N LEU A 162 3.32 -12.23 -11.37
CA LEU A 162 4.50 -11.39 -11.60
C LEU A 162 4.37 -10.56 -12.88
N LYS A 163 3.86 -11.15 -13.97
CA LYS A 163 3.65 -10.43 -15.23
C LYS A 163 2.63 -9.32 -15.11
N ASP A 164 1.56 -9.56 -14.35
CA ASP A 164 0.47 -8.61 -14.21
C ASP A 164 0.81 -7.47 -13.23
N CYS A 165 1.66 -7.75 -12.23
CA CYS A 165 2.31 -6.73 -11.39
C CYS A 165 3.55 -6.09 -12.03
N THR A 166 3.75 -6.22 -13.35
CA THR A 166 4.88 -5.64 -14.11
C THR A 166 6.30 -6.11 -13.71
N CYS A 167 6.42 -7.17 -12.89
CA CYS A 167 7.68 -7.81 -12.49
C CYS A 167 8.17 -8.81 -13.56
N HIS A 168 8.38 -8.32 -14.79
CA HIS A 168 8.74 -9.15 -15.94
C HIS A 168 10.13 -9.81 -15.80
N GLU A 169 11.11 -9.05 -15.31
CA GLU A 169 12.47 -9.57 -15.10
C GLU A 169 12.47 -10.68 -14.06
N GLU A 170 11.77 -10.46 -12.95
CA GLU A 170 11.64 -11.43 -11.87
C GLU A 170 10.95 -12.71 -12.35
N CYS A 171 9.92 -12.57 -13.19
CA CYS A 171 9.25 -13.70 -13.81
C CYS A 171 10.21 -14.52 -14.68
N ASP A 172 11.03 -13.87 -15.50
CA ASP A 172 11.96 -14.55 -16.40
C ASP A 172 13.07 -15.28 -15.61
N LEU A 173 13.63 -14.63 -14.59
CA LEU A 173 14.61 -15.23 -13.68
C LEU A 173 14.04 -16.49 -13.00
N MET A 174 12.88 -16.38 -12.34
CA MET A 174 12.25 -17.52 -11.68
C MET A 174 11.91 -18.65 -12.66
N SER A 175 11.40 -18.30 -13.85
CA SER A 175 11.04 -19.27 -14.90
C SER A 175 12.26 -20.06 -15.39
N SER A 176 13.41 -19.39 -15.52
CA SER A 176 14.70 -20.00 -15.88
C SER A 176 15.35 -20.81 -14.74
N GLY A 177 14.84 -20.67 -13.52
CA GLY A 177 15.36 -21.34 -12.33
C GLY A 177 16.51 -20.60 -11.65
N ASP A 178 16.78 -19.35 -12.02
CA ASP A 178 17.69 -18.47 -11.31
C ASP A 178 16.95 -17.78 -10.17
N TYR A 179 17.43 -18.00 -8.94
CA TYR A 179 16.85 -17.40 -7.73
C TYR A 179 17.88 -16.57 -6.96
N SER A 180 19.05 -16.31 -7.52
CA SER A 180 20.18 -15.66 -6.82
C SER A 180 19.86 -14.26 -6.28
N LYS A 181 18.87 -13.57 -6.89
CA LYS A 181 18.34 -12.28 -6.41
C LYS A 181 17.63 -12.39 -5.05
N TRP A 182 17.14 -13.59 -4.67
CA TRP A 182 16.30 -13.77 -3.48
C TRP A 182 16.72 -14.88 -2.52
N LEU A 183 17.53 -15.86 -2.96
CA LEU A 183 17.88 -17.09 -2.22
C LEU A 183 19.36 -17.45 -2.36
#